data_AF-A0A0U2WC75-F1
#
_entry.id   AF-A0A0U2WC75-F1
#
_cell.length_a   1.000
_cell.length_b   1.000
_cell.length_c   1.000
_cell.angle_alpha   90.00
_cell.angle_beta   90.00
_cell.angle_gamma   90.00
#
_symmetry.space_group_name_H-M   'P 1'
#
loop_
_entity.id
_entity.type
_entity.pdbx_description
1 polymer ?
#
loop_
_entity_poly.entity_id
_entity_poly.type
_entity_poly.pdbx_seq_one_letter_code
_entity_poly.pdbx_strand_id
1 'polypeptide(L)'
;MRKDNTIWYEGNRYSVPLGTYDGTAKEVGVQACETRLRIYDLDTREYLAEHERSFLKGQLIQNTNHRRDRTKGIRAYLESVTRQFSDTQLAAAYLEAICQRQLHRTK
;
A
#
# COMPACT_ATOMS: atom_id res chain seq x y z
N MET A 1 7.99 -13.72 7.07
CA MET A 1 7.05 -13.18 6.06
C MET A 1 7.17 -14.00 4.77
N ARG A 2 6.20 -14.00 3.85
CA ARG A 2 6.25 -14.81 2.60
C ARG A 2 6.62 -13.98 1.37
N LYS A 3 7.21 -14.63 0.36
CA LYS A 3 7.62 -14.03 -0.93
C LYS A 3 6.52 -13.28 -1.69
N ASP A 4 5.25 -13.57 -1.41
CA ASP A 4 4.09 -12.88 -1.98
C ASP A 4 3.67 -11.63 -1.16
N ASN A 5 4.55 -11.14 -0.26
CA ASN A 5 4.30 -10.03 0.66
C ASN A 5 3.05 -10.28 1.53
N THR A 6 2.96 -11.48 2.10
CA THR A 6 1.90 -11.84 3.05
C THR A 6 2.44 -12.38 4.36
N ILE A 7 1.65 -12.20 5.42
CA ILE A 7 1.90 -12.78 6.74
C ILE A 7 0.77 -13.68 7.16
N TRP A 8 1.06 -14.62 8.05
CA TRP A 8 0.06 -15.47 8.68
C TRP A 8 -0.27 -14.91 10.06
N TYR A 9 -1.56 -14.77 10.35
CA TYR A 9 -2.03 -14.45 11.68
C TYR A 9 -3.40 -15.11 11.90
N GLU A 10 -3.53 -15.84 13.02
CA GLU A 10 -4.75 -16.54 13.42
C GLU A 10 -5.42 -17.39 12.33
N GLY A 11 -4.61 -18.07 11.50
CA GLY A 11 -5.11 -18.94 10.43
C GLY A 11 -5.58 -18.20 9.16
N ASN A 12 -5.32 -16.90 9.07
CA ASN A 12 -5.57 -16.08 7.90
C ASN A 12 -4.28 -15.48 7.34
N ARG A 13 -4.32 -15.06 6.08
CA ARG A 13 -3.23 -14.36 5.40
C ARG A 13 -3.58 -12.90 5.22
N TYR A 14 -2.65 -12.01 5.55
CA TYR A 14 -2.79 -10.57 5.40
C TYR A 14 -1.68 -10.04 4.49
N SER A 15 -2.02 -9.20 3.50
CA SER A 15 -1.00 -8.59 2.65
C SER A 15 -0.30 -7.42 3.32
N VAL A 16 0.97 -7.22 3.01
CA VAL A 16 1.74 -6.01 3.31
C VAL A 16 2.20 -5.36 1.99
N PRO A 17 2.63 -4.10 1.98
CA PRO A 17 3.09 -3.43 0.77
C PRO A 17 4.16 -4.22 0.00
N LEU A 18 4.13 -4.09 -1.32
CA LEU A 18 5.22 -4.60 -2.16
C LEU A 18 6.55 -3.97 -1.75
N GLY A 19 7.58 -4.80 -1.66
CA GLY A 19 8.92 -4.38 -1.26
C GLY A 19 9.18 -4.49 0.25
N THR A 20 8.18 -4.85 1.06
CA THR A 20 8.43 -5.21 2.47
C THR A 20 9.25 -6.51 2.58
N TYR A 21 9.09 -7.45 1.64
CA TYR A 21 9.90 -8.66 1.58
C TYR A 21 11.22 -8.36 0.87
N ASP A 22 12.33 -8.48 1.58
CA ASP A 22 13.68 -8.18 1.09
C ASP A 22 14.46 -9.43 0.63
N GLY A 23 13.79 -10.59 0.54
CA GLY A 23 14.44 -11.85 0.20
C GLY A 23 14.85 -12.71 1.39
N THR A 24 14.77 -12.18 2.62
CA THR A 24 15.11 -12.89 3.84
C THR A 24 13.88 -13.42 4.58
N ALA A 25 14.09 -14.23 5.62
CA ALA A 25 13.02 -14.67 6.52
C ALA A 25 12.56 -13.55 7.47
N LYS A 26 12.38 -12.33 6.97
CA LYS A 26 12.03 -11.14 7.74
C LYS A 26 10.75 -11.36 8.55
N GLU A 27 10.83 -11.02 9.83
CA GLU A 27 9.70 -11.02 10.75
C GLU A 27 9.09 -9.61 10.81
N VAL A 28 7.79 -9.57 11.09
CA VAL A 28 7.07 -8.30 11.27
C VAL A 28 6.29 -8.39 12.57
N GLY A 29 6.08 -7.25 13.20
CA GLY A 29 5.28 -7.15 14.39
C GLY A 29 3.80 -7.06 14.03
N VAL A 30 2.97 -7.66 14.88
CA VAL A 30 1.52 -7.64 14.74
C VAL A 30 0.91 -7.15 16.03
N GLN A 31 0.13 -6.09 15.96
CA GLN A 31 -0.71 -5.60 17.03
C GLN A 31 -2.17 -5.83 16.65
N ALA A 32 -2.83 -6.74 17.33
CA ALA A 32 -4.25 -7.02 17.14
C ALA A 32 -5.08 -6.29 18.20
N CYS A 33 -6.06 -5.53 17.73
CA CYS A 33 -7.18 -5.02 18.51
C CYS A 33 -8.42 -5.89 18.25
N GLU A 34 -9.57 -5.55 18.85
CA GLU A 34 -10.81 -6.31 18.66
C GLU A 34 -11.19 -6.44 17.18
N THR A 35 -11.17 -5.33 16.43
CA THR A 35 -11.65 -5.30 15.03
C THR A 35 -10.55 -5.11 14.00
N ARG A 36 -9.33 -4.77 14.42
CA ARG A 36 -8.24 -4.38 13.52
C ARG A 36 -6.96 -5.12 13.81
N LEU A 37 -6.18 -5.33 12.76
CA LEU A 37 -4.86 -5.90 12.79
C LEU A 37 -3.88 -4.91 12.17
N ARG A 38 -2.92 -4.45 12.98
CA ARG A 38 -1.85 -3.55 12.57
C ARG A 38 -0.56 -4.33 12.40
N ILE A 39 0.14 -4.07 11.31
CA ILE A 39 1.40 -4.72 10.95
C ILE A 39 2.48 -3.65 10.88
N TYR A 40 3.62 -3.90 11.51
CA TYR A 40 4.75 -2.99 11.54
C TYR A 40 6.08 -3.73 11.34
N ASP A 41 7.06 -3.01 10.84
CA ASP A 41 8.43 -3.48 10.74
C ASP A 41 9.02 -3.62 12.16
N LEU A 42 9.63 -4.76 12.50
CA LEU A 42 10.17 -4.96 13.85
C LEU A 42 11.42 -4.11 14.12
N ASP A 43 12.24 -3.88 13.09
CA ASP A 43 13.52 -3.20 13.21
C ASP A 43 13.32 -1.69 13.24
N THR A 44 12.55 -1.17 12.29
CA THR A 44 12.34 0.28 12.14
C THR A 44 11.13 0.79 12.91
N ARG A 45 10.24 -0.11 13.37
CA ARG A 45 8.91 0.22 13.90
C ARG A 45 8.03 0.97 12.90
N GLU A 46 8.37 0.92 11.61
CA GLU A 46 7.61 1.56 10.56
C GLU A 46 6.25 0.87 10.39
N TYR A 47 5.22 1.67 10.17
CA TYR A 47 3.88 1.17 9.93
C TYR A 47 3.75 0.60 8.52
N LEU A 48 3.41 -0.69 8.41
CA LEU A 48 3.34 -1.38 7.13
C LEU A 48 1.90 -1.47 6.61
N ALA A 49 0.94 -1.85 7.46
CA ALA A 49 -0.46 -2.03 7.02
C ALA A 49 -1.47 -2.06 8.18
N GLU A 50 -2.72 -1.69 7.88
CA GLU A 50 -3.91 -2.05 8.66
C GLU A 50 -4.81 -2.99 7.85
N HIS A 51 -5.46 -3.91 8.56
CA HIS A 51 -6.56 -4.71 8.04
C HIS A 51 -7.67 -4.84 9.07
N GLU A 52 -8.88 -5.10 8.60
CA GLU A 52 -9.92 -5.68 9.45
C GLU A 52 -9.48 -7.09 9.88
N ARG A 53 -9.63 -7.39 11.17
CA ARG A 53 -9.30 -8.71 11.71
C ARG A 53 -10.39 -9.69 11.31
N SER A 54 -10.01 -10.77 10.62
CA SER A 54 -10.94 -11.85 10.28
C SER A 54 -10.95 -12.93 11.36
N PHE A 55 -12.14 -13.28 11.84
CA PHE A 55 -12.37 -14.38 12.78
C PHE A 55 -12.61 -15.73 12.09
N LEU A 56 -12.85 -15.71 10.78
CA LEU A 56 -12.89 -16.92 9.95
C LEU A 56 -11.49 -17.50 9.81
N LYS A 57 -11.37 -18.67 9.18
CA LYS A 57 -10.07 -19.32 8.90
C LYS A 57 -9.86 -19.48 7.40
N GLY A 58 -8.59 -19.51 6.99
CA GLY A 58 -8.18 -19.71 5.60
C GLY A 58 -8.41 -18.52 4.69
N GLN A 59 -8.79 -17.35 5.24
CA GLN A 59 -9.05 -16.15 4.44
C GLN A 59 -7.75 -15.51 3.97
N LEU A 60 -7.83 -14.88 2.80
CA LEU A 60 -6.77 -14.04 2.25
C LEU A 60 -7.29 -12.60 2.22
N ILE A 61 -6.86 -11.80 3.20
CA ILE A 61 -7.23 -10.39 3.36
C ILE A 61 -6.16 -9.56 2.66
N GLN A 62 -6.54 -8.90 1.56
CA GLN A 62 -5.60 -8.15 0.75
C GLN A 62 -6.06 -6.72 0.52
N ASN A 63 -5.15 -5.78 0.76
CA ASN A 63 -5.31 -4.42 0.28
C ASN A 63 -4.83 -4.35 -1.19
N THR A 64 -5.70 -3.88 -2.09
CA THR A 64 -5.39 -3.75 -3.52
C THR A 64 -4.19 -2.81 -3.75
N ASN A 65 -4.00 -1.80 -2.90
CA ASN A 65 -2.87 -0.88 -2.98
C ASN A 65 -1.53 -1.57 -2.71
N HIS A 66 -1.51 -2.67 -1.97
CA HIS A 66 -0.26 -3.40 -1.72
C HIS A 66 0.28 -4.09 -2.98
N ARG A 67 -0.56 -4.39 -3.97
CA ARG A 67 -0.18 -5.20 -5.14
C ARG A 67 0.48 -4.41 -6.27
N ARG A 68 0.48 -3.07 -6.23
CA ARG A 68 1.10 -2.24 -7.28
C ARG A 68 1.67 -0.97 -6.71
N ASP A 69 2.87 -0.63 -7.15
CA ASP A 69 3.38 0.73 -7.05
C ASP A 69 2.58 1.63 -8.01
N ARG A 70 1.52 2.27 -7.50
CA ARG A 70 0.63 3.14 -8.28
C ARG A 70 1.35 4.42 -8.72
N THR A 71 2.46 4.81 -8.10
CA THR A 71 3.18 6.05 -8.45
C THR A 71 3.65 6.03 -9.90
N LYS A 72 4.14 4.88 -10.38
CA LYS A 72 4.58 4.69 -11.76
C LYS A 72 3.44 4.84 -12.76
N GLY A 73 2.29 4.23 -12.48
CA GLY A 73 1.11 4.33 -13.35
C GLY A 73 0.52 5.74 -13.37
N ILE A 74 0.46 6.40 -12.22
CA ILE A 74 -0.02 7.78 -12.11
C ILE A 74 0.88 8.73 -12.89
N ARG A 75 2.20 8.59 -12.78
CA ARG A 75 3.15 9.44 -13.55
C ARG A 75 3.00 9.27 -15.05
N ALA A 76 2.94 8.03 -15.54
CA ALA A 76 2.74 7.77 -16.96
C ALA A 76 1.40 8.34 -17.47
N TYR A 77 0.35 8.22 -16.66
CA TYR A 77 -0.96 8.78 -16.98
C TYR A 77 -0.93 10.32 -16.99
N LEU A 78 -0.33 10.95 -15.98
CA LEU A 78 -0.14 12.41 -15.92
C LEU A 78 0.59 12.93 -17.17
N GLU A 79 1.68 12.29 -17.57
CA GLU A 79 2.40 12.66 -18.79
C GLU A 79 1.50 12.52 -20.04
N SER A 80 0.75 11.41 -20.14
CA SER A 80 -0.13 11.16 -21.29
C SER A 80 -1.27 12.16 -21.40
N VAL A 81 -1.81 12.62 -20.27
CA VAL A 81 -2.91 13.59 -20.19
C VAL A 81 -2.37 15.00 -20.42
N THR A 82 -1.23 15.35 -19.82
CA THR A 82 -0.59 16.67 -19.99
C THR A 82 -0.29 16.96 -21.47
N ARG A 83 0.16 15.96 -22.23
CA ARG A 83 0.42 16.08 -23.67
C ARG A 83 -0.83 16.36 -24.52
N GLN A 84 -2.03 16.18 -23.99
CA GLN A 84 -3.29 16.47 -24.69
C GLN A 84 -3.72 17.93 -24.55
N PHE A 85 -3.07 18.72 -23.68
CA PHE A 85 -3.36 20.14 -23.50
C PHE A 85 -2.42 21.01 -24.33
N SER A 86 -2.96 22.14 -24.81
CA SER A 86 -2.19 23.15 -25.55
C SER A 86 -1.13 23.82 -24.69
N ASP A 87 -1.44 24.05 -23.41
CA ASP A 87 -0.50 24.53 -22.39
C ASP A 87 -0.15 23.39 -21.44
N THR A 88 0.98 22.75 -21.71
CA THR A 88 1.47 21.61 -20.96
C THR A 88 1.99 21.99 -19.57
N GLN A 89 2.49 23.22 -19.39
CA GLN A 89 3.02 23.67 -18.10
C GLN A 89 1.89 23.95 -17.12
N LEU A 90 0.84 24.66 -17.56
CA LEU A 90 -0.33 24.93 -16.74
C LEU A 90 -1.09 23.63 -16.39
N ALA A 91 -1.23 22.73 -17.36
CA ALA A 91 -1.86 21.43 -17.13
C ALA A 91 -1.08 20.56 -16.14
N ALA A 92 0.26 20.49 -16.26
CA ALA A 92 1.09 19.75 -15.32
C ALA A 92 0.94 20.28 -13.88
N ALA A 93 1.06 21.60 -13.70
CA ALA A 93 0.93 22.24 -12.40
C ALA A 93 -0.44 21.97 -11.75
N TYR A 94 -1.52 22.05 -12.53
CA TYR A 94 -2.88 21.78 -12.06
C TYR A 94 -3.08 20.31 -11.65
N LEU A 95 -2.62 19.37 -12.48
CA LEU A 95 -2.77 17.94 -12.21
C LEU A 95 -1.92 17.48 -11.04
N GLU A 96 -0.70 18.01 -10.87
CA GLU A 96 0.13 17.76 -9.70
C GLU A 96 -0.55 18.21 -8.39
N ALA A 97 -1.16 19.39 -8.39
CA ALA A 97 -1.90 19.90 -7.23
C ALA A 97 -3.09 18.98 -6.85
N ILE A 98 -3.78 18.39 -7.84
CA ILE A 98 -4.85 17.41 -7.59
C ILE A 98 -4.26 16.14 -6.95
N CYS A 99 -3.15 15.62 -7.48
CA CYS A 99 -2.51 14.41 -6.95
C CYS A 99 -2.06 14.60 -5.48
N GLN A 100 -1.43 15.73 -5.17
CA GLN A 100 -1.03 16.06 -3.79
C GLN A 100 -2.25 16.10 -2.86
N ARG A 101 -3.35 16.73 -3.27
CA ARG A 101 -4.58 16.82 -2.47
C ARG A 101 -5.19 15.45 -2.14
N GLN A 102 -5.14 14.50 -3.07
CA GLN A 102 -5.67 13.14 -2.86
C GLN A 102 -4.75 12.29 -1.96
N LEU A 103 -3.43 12.49 -2.04
CA LEU A 103 -2.45 11.85 -1.14
C LEU A 103 -2.69 12.21 0.33
N HIS A 104 -3.11 13.44 0.63
CA HIS A 104 -3.43 13.87 2.01
C HIS A 104 -4.77 13.35 2.55
N ARG A 105 -5.69 12.91 1.68
CA ARG A 105 -6.99 12.35 2.11
C ARG A 105 -6.95 10.87 2.50
N THR A 106 -5.85 10.18 2.20
CA THR A 106 -5.73 8.72 2.35
C THR A 106 -4.81 8.33 3.51
N LYS A 107 -4.42 9.28 4.36
CA LYS A 107 -3.66 9.05 5.60
C LYS A 107 -4.58 9.12 6.82
#